data_AF-A0A951KF27-F1
#
_entry.id   AF-A0A951KF27-F1
#
_cell.length_a   1.000
_cell.length_b   1.000
_cell.length_c   1.000
_cell.angle_alpha   90.00
_cell.angle_beta   90.00
_cell.angle_gamma   90.00
#
_symmetry.space_group_name_H-M   'P 1'
#
loop_
_entity.id
_entity.type
_entity.pdbx_description
1 polymer ?
#
loop_
_entity_poly.entity_id
_entity_poly.type
_entity_poly.pdbx_seq_one_letter_code
_entity_poly.pdbx_strand_id
1 'polypeptide(L)'
;MRRHDGIFHPKVYFFENAGRDWVCLLGSANFTCGGFERNSEATLLIDTTDDPQGLLRRQLTAVLADYWKNGSRLTASGLEQYWRLWRPCEPHSETGEIELRDFLTMTWREYLEQVRRDRNHAVSKRADLLETSRKLFEEHQRFSRFSKEERQGVGGFRENNETHWGWFGSMAPARVFKRRVNENDRNLSAALDAIPLNGTVTRDDYLSFVKWFKRAFRRSDIHASRELGGTAFECSGSNRAPFRRQLRTSAVGATALCKR
;
A
#
# COMPACT_ATOMS: atom_id res chain seq x y z
N MET A 1 31.52 0.66 5.47
CA MET A 1 30.59 0.45 4.34
C MET A 1 29.46 1.47 4.46
N ARG A 2 29.11 2.19 3.38
CA ARG A 2 28.02 3.18 3.41
C ARG A 2 26.68 2.45 3.62
N ARG A 3 25.85 2.92 4.56
CA ARG A 3 24.44 2.52 4.64
C ARG A 3 23.78 2.94 3.34
N HIS A 4 23.26 1.99 2.59
CA HIS A 4 22.38 2.27 1.48
C HIS A 4 20.94 2.21 2.01
N ASP A 5 20.12 3.20 1.69
CA ASP A 5 18.69 3.30 2.07
C ASP A 5 17.81 2.26 1.35
N GLY A 6 18.40 1.13 0.94
CA GLY A 6 17.75 0.06 0.19
C GLY A 6 17.46 -1.16 1.06
N ILE A 7 16.54 -1.99 0.59
CA ILE A 7 16.16 -3.24 1.26
C ILE A 7 17.34 -4.21 1.26
N PHE A 8 17.56 -4.92 2.39
CA PHE A 8 18.51 -6.03 2.47
C PHE A 8 18.15 -7.11 1.43
N HIS A 9 18.96 -7.20 0.38
CA HIS A 9 18.74 -8.08 -0.78
C HIS A 9 19.89 -9.05 -1.16
N PRO A 10 21.01 -9.19 -0.40
CA PRO A 10 21.97 -10.29 -0.63
C PRO A 10 21.32 -11.68 -0.52
N LYS A 11 21.81 -12.64 -1.32
CA LYS A 11 21.42 -14.06 -1.30
C LYS A 11 22.69 -14.89 -1.35
N VAL A 12 23.17 -15.25 -0.16
CA VAL A 12 24.44 -15.93 0.05
C VAL A 12 24.18 -17.10 0.98
N TYR A 13 24.56 -18.30 0.56
CA TYR A 13 24.50 -19.50 1.39
C TYR A 13 25.91 -19.99 1.60
N PHE A 14 26.42 -19.85 2.82
CA PHE A 14 27.77 -20.25 3.19
C PHE A 14 27.70 -21.43 4.14
N PHE A 15 28.35 -22.52 3.79
CA PHE A 15 28.41 -23.75 4.56
C PHE A 15 29.86 -24.02 4.91
N GLU A 16 30.14 -24.30 6.18
CA GLU A 16 31.45 -24.72 6.62
C GLU A 16 31.33 -25.99 7.46
N ASN A 17 32.23 -26.93 7.18
CA ASN A 17 32.43 -28.14 7.95
C ASN A 17 33.61 -27.93 8.92
N ALA A 18 33.94 -28.97 9.69
CA ALA A 18 35.14 -28.95 10.51
C ALA A 18 36.41 -28.75 9.65
N GLY A 19 37.36 -27.96 10.16
CA GLY A 19 38.64 -27.72 9.49
C GLY A 19 38.58 -26.57 8.49
N ARG A 20 39.04 -26.80 7.26
CA ARG A 20 39.12 -25.79 6.18
C ARG A 20 38.11 -26.02 5.05
N ASP A 21 37.24 -27.01 5.18
CA ASP A 21 36.26 -27.36 4.16
C ASP A 21 35.04 -26.43 4.22
N TRP A 22 34.75 -25.77 3.10
CA TRP A 22 33.64 -24.85 2.95
C TRP A 22 33.16 -24.77 1.50
N VAL A 23 31.90 -24.38 1.34
CA VAL A 23 31.26 -24.07 0.07
C VAL A 23 30.34 -22.85 0.22
N CYS A 24 30.30 -22.01 -0.80
CA CYS A 24 29.45 -20.84 -0.89
C CYS A 24 28.65 -20.86 -2.19
N LEU A 25 27.35 -20.65 -2.06
CA LEU A 25 26.44 -20.38 -3.18
C LEU A 25 26.10 -18.89 -3.18
N LEU A 26 26.43 -18.21 -4.27
CA LEU A 26 26.17 -16.79 -4.47
C LEU A 26 25.35 -16.62 -5.75
N GLY A 27 24.18 -15.96 -5.66
CA GLY A 27 23.37 -15.80 -6.86
C GLY A 27 22.05 -15.06 -6.67
N SER A 28 21.12 -15.34 -7.58
CA SER A 28 19.79 -14.75 -7.59
C SER A 28 18.73 -15.54 -6.79
N ALA A 29 19.04 -16.79 -6.42
CA ALA A 29 18.11 -17.69 -5.74
C ALA A 29 17.77 -17.24 -4.31
N ASN A 30 16.50 -16.90 -4.07
CA ASN A 30 15.97 -16.62 -2.73
C ASN A 30 15.75 -17.93 -1.94
N PHE A 31 15.75 -17.85 -0.60
CA PHE A 31 15.50 -19.00 0.27
C PHE A 31 14.01 -19.38 0.28
N THR A 32 13.53 -19.91 -0.83
CA THR A 32 12.11 -20.19 -1.13
C THR A 32 12.01 -21.36 -2.10
N CYS A 33 10.92 -22.13 -2.09
CA CYS A 33 10.71 -23.21 -3.07
C CYS A 33 10.85 -22.71 -4.53
N GLY A 34 10.39 -21.49 -4.82
CA GLY A 34 10.55 -20.91 -6.16
C GLY A 34 12.00 -20.74 -6.58
N GLY A 35 12.84 -20.21 -5.69
CA GLY A 35 14.28 -20.01 -5.96
C GLY A 35 15.09 -21.30 -6.08
N PHE A 36 14.63 -22.42 -5.50
CA PHE A 36 15.32 -23.70 -5.59
C PHE A 36 14.79 -24.63 -6.69
N GLU A 37 13.52 -24.50 -7.10
CA GLU A 37 12.89 -25.51 -7.97
C GLU A 37 12.24 -24.96 -9.24
N ARG A 38 11.82 -23.68 -9.26
CA ARG A 38 10.89 -23.20 -10.30
C ARG A 38 11.44 -22.07 -11.15
N ASN A 39 12.11 -21.12 -10.52
CA ASN A 39 12.60 -19.93 -11.20
C ASN A 39 13.85 -20.26 -12.01
N SER A 40 14.02 -19.54 -13.13
CA SER A 40 15.31 -19.48 -13.81
C SER A 40 16.26 -18.61 -12.98
N GLU A 41 17.16 -19.25 -12.25
CA GLU A 41 18.12 -18.58 -11.37
C GLU A 41 19.55 -18.78 -11.88
N ALA A 42 20.41 -17.80 -11.65
CA ALA A 42 21.84 -17.91 -11.89
C ALA A 42 22.56 -17.94 -10.53
N THR A 43 23.32 -19.00 -10.28
CA THR A 43 24.06 -19.21 -9.03
C THR A 43 25.47 -19.67 -9.34
N LEU A 44 26.44 -19.05 -8.67
CA LEU A 44 27.83 -19.45 -8.66
C LEU A 44 28.09 -20.28 -7.40
N LEU A 45 28.66 -21.47 -7.59
CA LEU A 45 29.23 -22.28 -6.52
C LEU A 45 30.73 -21.98 -6.45
N ILE A 46 31.22 -21.67 -5.26
CA ILE A 46 32.63 -21.49 -4.95
C ILE A 46 32.94 -22.38 -3.76
N ASP A 47 33.96 -23.21 -3.86
CA ASP A 47 34.39 -24.06 -2.75
C ASP A 47 35.88 -23.87 -2.42
N THR A 48 36.37 -24.73 -1.53
CA THR A 48 37.76 -24.67 -1.05
C THR A 48 38.79 -24.87 -2.16
N THR A 49 38.43 -25.58 -3.23
CA THR A 49 39.31 -25.83 -4.39
C THR A 49 39.48 -24.58 -5.26
N ASP A 50 38.47 -23.69 -5.27
CA ASP A 50 38.51 -22.41 -5.99
C ASP A 50 39.24 -21.30 -5.23
N ASP A 51 39.57 -21.51 -3.95
CA ASP A 51 40.22 -20.54 -3.07
C ASP A 51 41.48 -21.10 -2.37
N PRO A 52 42.52 -21.50 -3.14
CA PRO A 52 43.72 -22.13 -2.59
C PRO A 52 44.47 -21.26 -1.57
N GLN A 53 44.30 -19.93 -1.64
CA GLN A 53 44.94 -18.97 -0.74
C GLN A 53 44.03 -18.56 0.44
N GLY A 54 42.78 -19.03 0.49
CA GLY A 54 41.82 -18.69 1.54
C GLY A 54 41.38 -17.22 1.55
N LEU A 55 41.61 -16.47 0.47
CA LEU A 55 41.30 -15.04 0.39
C LEU A 55 39.80 -14.82 0.23
N LEU A 56 39.14 -15.61 -0.62
CA LEU A 56 37.69 -15.50 -0.84
C LEU A 56 36.93 -15.85 0.43
N ARG A 57 37.33 -16.92 1.13
CA ARG A 57 36.75 -17.32 2.41
C ARG A 57 36.83 -16.18 3.43
N ARG A 58 38.00 -15.54 3.56
CA ARG A 58 38.20 -14.41 4.48
C ARG A 58 37.31 -13.21 4.14
N GLN A 59 37.16 -12.90 2.85
CA GLN A 59 36.31 -11.80 2.41
C GLN A 59 34.82 -12.10 2.64
N LEU A 60 34.36 -13.31 2.28
CA LEU A 60 32.96 -13.74 2.46
C LEU A 60 32.59 -13.74 3.94
N THR A 61 33.41 -14.34 4.79
CA THR A 61 33.16 -14.37 6.24
C THR A 61 33.19 -12.98 6.88
N ALA A 62 34.05 -12.06 6.40
CA ALA A 62 34.05 -10.68 6.87
C ALA A 62 32.76 -9.93 6.50
N VAL A 63 32.22 -10.15 5.29
CA VAL A 63 30.93 -9.58 4.87
C VAL A 63 29.77 -10.14 5.70
N LEU A 64 29.74 -11.46 5.93
CA LEU A 64 28.72 -12.09 6.77
C LEU A 64 28.79 -11.61 8.23
N ALA A 65 30.00 -11.42 8.76
CA ALA A 65 30.20 -10.84 10.10
C ALA A 65 29.69 -9.40 10.19
N ASP A 66 29.87 -8.59 9.14
CA ASP A 66 29.31 -7.23 9.09
C ASP A 66 27.77 -7.26 9.01
N TYR A 67 27.18 -8.16 8.21
CA TYR A 67 25.73 -8.36 8.19
C TYR A 67 25.19 -8.77 9.55
N TRP A 68 25.88 -9.69 10.24
CA TRP A 68 25.49 -10.13 11.57
C TRP A 68 25.57 -9.00 12.60
N LYS A 69 26.66 -8.22 12.58
CA LYS A 69 26.88 -7.08 13.49
C LYS A 69 25.82 -6.00 13.33
N ASN A 70 25.39 -5.73 12.09
CA ASN A 70 24.36 -4.73 11.80
C ASN A 70 22.93 -5.28 11.93
N GLY A 71 22.78 -6.61 12.00
CA GLY A 71 21.52 -7.29 12.23
C GLY A 71 21.05 -7.17 13.68
N SER A 72 19.76 -7.42 13.90
CA SER A 72 19.18 -7.57 15.24
C SER A 72 18.71 -9.00 15.42
N ARG A 73 18.94 -9.57 16.61
CA ARG A 73 18.46 -10.92 16.92
C ARG A 73 16.94 -10.90 17.05
N LEU A 74 16.26 -11.82 16.34
CA LEU A 74 14.84 -12.04 16.53
C LEU A 74 14.60 -12.65 17.92
N THR A 75 13.86 -11.96 18.78
CA THR A 75 13.48 -12.43 20.11
C THR A 75 12.03 -12.90 20.12
N ALA A 76 11.65 -13.72 21.10
CA ALA A 76 10.27 -14.15 21.28
C ALA A 76 9.31 -12.95 21.46
N SER A 77 9.69 -11.95 22.27
CA SER A 77 8.91 -10.73 22.47
C SER A 77 8.79 -9.88 21.21
N GLY A 78 9.87 -9.74 20.44
CA GLY A 78 9.85 -9.03 19.16
C GLY A 78 8.98 -9.74 18.12
N LEU A 79 9.01 -11.07 18.11
CA LEU A 79 8.13 -11.88 17.28
C LEU A 79 6.67 -11.72 17.69
N GLU A 80 6.33 -11.82 18.98
CA GLU A 80 4.97 -11.59 19.47
C GLU A 80 4.44 -10.20 19.11
N GLN A 81 5.27 -9.17 19.27
CA GLN A 81 4.90 -7.80 18.88
C GLN A 81 4.64 -7.72 17.38
N TYR A 82 5.51 -8.33 16.57
CA TYR A 82 5.30 -8.44 15.13
C TYR A 82 3.95 -9.13 14.83
N TRP A 83 3.63 -10.26 15.46
CA TRP A 83 2.35 -10.95 15.27
C TRP A 83 1.15 -10.11 15.72
N ARG A 84 1.26 -9.33 16.80
CA ARG A 84 0.15 -8.45 17.23
C ARG A 84 -0.15 -7.37 16.19
N LEU A 85 0.87 -6.86 15.50
CA LEU A 85 0.72 -5.87 14.43
C LEU A 85 0.34 -6.53 13.10
N TRP A 86 0.83 -7.74 12.86
CA TRP A 86 0.63 -8.45 11.61
C TRP A 86 -0.68 -9.22 11.57
N ARG A 87 -1.18 -9.84 12.65
CA ARG A 87 -2.46 -10.57 12.67
C ARG A 87 -3.66 -9.72 12.24
N PRO A 88 -3.80 -8.44 12.63
CA PRO A 88 -4.83 -7.57 12.09
C PRO A 88 -4.60 -7.19 10.62
N CYS A 89 -3.34 -7.27 10.17
CA CYS A 89 -2.90 -7.04 8.80
C CYS A 89 -2.73 -8.34 8.00
N GLU A 90 -3.20 -9.49 8.54
CA GLU A 90 -3.13 -10.75 7.83
C GLU A 90 -3.91 -10.56 6.53
N PRO A 91 -3.28 -10.79 5.38
CA PRO A 91 -3.90 -10.43 4.13
C PRO A 91 -5.15 -11.29 3.87
N HIS A 92 -6.34 -10.69 3.92
CA HIS A 92 -6.83 -10.22 2.63
C HIS A 92 -5.94 -9.02 2.29
N SER A 93 -5.03 -9.22 1.34
CA SER A 93 -3.87 -8.39 0.94
C SER A 93 -3.96 -6.90 1.28
N GLU A 94 -2.89 -6.25 1.77
CA GLU A 94 -1.94 -5.55 0.89
C GLU A 94 -0.80 -4.84 1.68
N THR A 95 0.39 -4.94 1.09
CA THR A 95 1.53 -4.00 0.95
C THR A 95 1.63 -2.65 1.69
N GLY A 96 2.84 -2.38 2.22
CA GLY A 96 3.56 -1.11 2.04
C GLY A 96 4.11 -0.41 3.30
N GLU A 97 5.43 -0.41 3.50
CA GLU A 97 6.15 0.38 4.50
C GLU A 97 5.96 1.90 4.26
N ILE A 98 5.05 2.47 5.02
CA ILE A 98 5.23 3.78 5.65
C ILE A 98 5.84 3.46 7.03
N GLU A 99 6.53 4.39 7.70
CA GLU A 99 6.76 4.30 9.16
C GLU A 99 5.41 4.38 9.89
N LEU A 100 4.55 3.39 9.63
CA LEU A 100 3.24 3.15 10.19
C LEU A 100 3.35 2.71 11.64
N ARG A 101 4.56 2.40 12.12
CA ARG A 101 4.78 2.01 13.52
C ARG A 101 4.26 3.10 14.46
N ASP A 102 4.58 4.36 14.19
CA ASP A 102 4.16 5.45 15.05
C ASP A 102 2.66 5.72 14.85
N PHE A 103 2.19 5.84 13.60
CA PHE A 103 0.78 6.09 13.30
C PHE A 103 -0.19 5.01 13.80
N LEU A 104 0.15 3.71 13.66
CA LEU A 104 -0.71 2.60 14.05
C LEU A 104 -0.70 2.31 15.56
N THR A 105 0.31 2.82 16.28
CA THR A 105 0.38 2.69 17.74
C THR A 105 -0.16 3.92 18.47
N MET A 106 -0.34 5.04 17.75
CA MET A 106 -0.93 6.25 18.30
C MET A 106 -2.42 6.07 18.61
N THR A 107 -2.81 6.64 19.74
CA THR A 107 -4.21 6.89 20.05
C THR A 107 -4.81 7.91 19.09
N TRP A 108 -6.13 7.89 18.95
CA TRP A 108 -6.86 8.90 18.17
C TRP A 108 -6.53 10.34 18.60
N ARG A 109 -6.30 10.56 19.91
CA ARG A 109 -5.95 11.87 20.46
C ARG A 109 -4.60 12.34 19.97
N GLU A 110 -3.58 11.48 20.04
CA GLU A 110 -2.23 11.80 19.57
C GLU A 110 -2.23 12.06 18.06
N TYR A 111 -3.01 11.28 17.30
CA TYR A 111 -3.15 11.48 15.86
C TYR A 111 -3.76 12.85 15.55
N LEU A 112 -4.86 13.19 16.21
CA LEU A 112 -5.52 14.48 16.03
C LEU A 112 -4.59 15.65 16.39
N GLU A 113 -3.78 15.53 17.44
CA GLU A 113 -2.78 16.54 17.78
C GLU A 113 -1.72 16.71 16.70
N GLN A 114 -1.23 15.62 16.11
CA GLN A 114 -0.26 15.71 15.01
C GLN A 114 -0.88 16.38 13.78
N VAL A 115 -2.10 16.02 13.40
CA VAL A 115 -2.83 16.66 12.29
C VAL A 115 -3.02 18.15 12.55
N ARG A 116 -3.31 18.55 13.79
CA ARG A 116 -3.44 19.97 14.18
C ARG A 116 -2.11 20.74 14.17
N ARG A 117 -0.98 20.06 14.37
CA ARG A 117 0.37 20.65 14.35
C ARG A 117 0.96 20.77 12.94
N ASP A 118 0.36 20.12 11.94
CA ASP A 118 0.80 20.18 10.54
C ASP A 118 0.75 21.62 10.01
N ARG A 119 1.94 22.20 9.78
CA ARG A 119 2.12 23.55 9.25
C ARG A 119 1.94 23.64 7.74
N ASN A 120 2.09 22.51 7.03
CA ASN A 120 2.16 22.47 5.57
C ASN A 120 0.83 22.11 4.92
N HIS A 121 -0.11 21.50 5.66
CA HIS A 121 -1.45 21.22 5.16
C HIS A 121 -2.53 21.62 6.15
N ALA A 122 -2.74 22.93 6.25
CA ALA A 122 -3.66 23.56 7.17
C ALA A 122 -5.04 22.86 7.18
N VAL A 123 -5.41 22.34 8.36
CA VAL A 123 -6.73 21.73 8.61
C VAL A 123 -7.87 22.62 8.14
N SER A 124 -7.70 23.94 8.25
CA SER A 124 -8.65 24.93 7.72
C SER A 124 -8.85 24.81 6.20
N LYS A 125 -7.79 24.63 5.40
CA LYS A 125 -7.92 24.48 3.94
C LYS A 125 -8.61 23.19 3.53
N ARG A 126 -8.42 22.12 4.30
CA ARG A 126 -9.20 20.87 4.13
C ARG A 126 -10.67 21.08 4.49
N ALA A 127 -10.95 21.81 5.57
CA ALA A 127 -12.31 22.16 5.96
C ALA A 127 -12.99 23.05 4.90
N ASP A 128 -12.29 24.07 4.38
CA ASP A 128 -12.77 24.92 3.28
C ASP A 128 -13.15 24.08 2.06
N LEU A 129 -12.32 23.08 1.69
CA LEU A 129 -12.61 22.20 0.55
C LEU A 129 -13.83 21.30 0.78
N LEU A 130 -14.00 20.78 2.00
CA LEU A 130 -15.20 20.02 2.38
C LEU A 130 -16.45 20.90 2.31
N GLU A 131 -16.34 22.15 2.76
CA GLU A 131 -17.43 23.13 2.70
C GLU A 131 -17.80 23.47 1.25
N THR A 132 -16.82 23.68 0.36
CA THR A 132 -17.06 23.86 -1.08
C THR A 132 -17.76 22.64 -1.68
N SER A 133 -17.32 21.44 -1.34
CA SER A 133 -17.94 20.20 -1.84
C SER A 133 -19.38 20.07 -1.35
N ARG A 134 -19.63 20.38 -0.07
CA ARG A 134 -20.95 20.39 0.55
C ARG A 134 -21.92 21.31 -0.19
N LYS A 135 -21.50 22.56 -0.47
CA LYS A 135 -22.30 23.54 -1.22
C LYS A 135 -22.72 23.03 -2.60
N LEU A 136 -21.81 22.39 -3.34
CA LEU A 136 -22.15 21.79 -4.64
C LEU A 136 -23.24 20.71 -4.51
N PHE A 137 -23.18 19.88 -3.47
CA PHE A 137 -24.22 18.89 -3.20
C PHE A 137 -25.53 19.54 -2.70
N GLU A 138 -25.49 20.65 -1.99
CA GLU A 138 -26.69 21.41 -1.61
C GLU A 138 -27.37 22.05 -2.83
N GLU A 139 -26.58 22.66 -3.73
CA GLU A 139 -27.08 23.36 -4.91
C GLU A 139 -27.64 22.39 -5.97
N HIS A 140 -26.87 21.35 -6.31
CA HIS A 140 -27.22 20.45 -7.41
C HIS A 140 -27.94 19.18 -6.95
N GLN A 141 -27.92 18.86 -5.65
CA GLN A 141 -28.52 17.69 -4.99
C GLN A 141 -27.93 16.33 -5.38
N ARG A 142 -27.43 16.17 -6.60
CA ARG A 142 -26.88 14.91 -7.12
C ARG A 142 -25.62 15.16 -7.91
N PHE A 143 -24.65 14.26 -7.75
CA PHE A 143 -23.38 14.33 -8.49
C PHE A 143 -23.59 14.34 -10.01
N SER A 144 -24.63 13.66 -10.51
CA SER A 144 -24.92 13.63 -11.94
C SER A 144 -25.34 14.98 -12.54
N ARG A 145 -25.72 15.95 -11.69
CA ARG A 145 -26.17 17.29 -12.09
C ARG A 145 -25.06 18.34 -12.08
N PHE A 146 -23.88 17.98 -11.58
CA PHE A 146 -22.72 18.87 -11.55
C PHE A 146 -22.26 19.18 -12.98
N SER A 147 -21.57 20.29 -13.19
CA SER A 147 -20.78 20.50 -14.40
C SER A 147 -19.67 19.46 -14.51
N LYS A 148 -19.06 19.31 -15.69
CA LYS A 148 -17.94 18.38 -15.87
C LYS A 148 -16.79 18.80 -14.96
N GLU A 149 -16.54 20.10 -14.90
CA GLU A 149 -15.49 20.76 -14.15
C GLU A 149 -15.66 20.55 -12.63
N GLU A 150 -16.88 20.66 -12.11
CA GLU A 150 -17.21 20.33 -10.72
C GLU A 150 -17.01 18.85 -10.41
N ARG A 151 -17.49 17.95 -11.30
CA ARG A 151 -17.28 16.50 -11.14
C ARG A 151 -15.81 16.13 -11.07
N GLN A 152 -14.98 16.71 -11.93
CA GLN A 152 -13.53 16.47 -11.94
C GLN A 152 -12.85 17.06 -10.70
N GLY A 153 -13.35 18.21 -10.21
CA GLY A 153 -12.92 18.84 -8.97
C GLY A 153 -13.15 17.94 -7.76
N VAL A 154 -14.41 17.60 -7.49
CA VAL A 154 -14.79 16.70 -6.38
C VAL A 154 -14.16 15.31 -6.55
N GLY A 155 -13.96 14.87 -7.79
CA GLY A 155 -13.20 13.66 -8.11
C GLY A 155 -11.70 13.73 -7.81
N GLY A 156 -11.15 14.90 -7.46
CA GLY A 156 -9.75 15.05 -7.02
C GLY A 156 -8.72 14.95 -8.14
N PHE A 157 -9.08 15.24 -9.39
CA PHE A 157 -8.14 15.19 -10.53
C PHE A 157 -8.20 16.39 -11.45
N ARG A 158 -8.89 17.45 -11.03
CA ARG A 158 -8.82 18.76 -11.67
C ARG A 158 -7.84 19.65 -10.92
N GLU A 159 -6.95 20.29 -11.66
CA GLU A 159 -6.19 21.43 -11.18
C GLU A 159 -6.98 22.71 -11.44
N ASN A 160 -7.17 23.53 -10.41
CA ASN A 160 -7.75 24.86 -10.52
C ASN A 160 -6.96 25.81 -9.61
N ASN A 161 -6.72 27.03 -10.09
CA ASN A 161 -6.05 28.09 -9.33
C ASN A 161 -6.92 28.61 -8.17
N GLU A 162 -8.24 28.49 -8.27
CA GLU A 162 -9.18 28.98 -7.25
C GLU A 162 -9.44 27.95 -6.14
N THR A 163 -9.37 26.66 -6.45
CA THR A 163 -9.66 25.57 -5.51
C THR A 163 -8.66 24.43 -5.68
N HIS A 164 -7.84 24.22 -4.65
CA HIS A 164 -6.88 23.14 -4.62
C HIS A 164 -7.55 21.81 -4.23
N TRP A 165 -8.13 21.12 -5.21
CA TRP A 165 -8.78 19.81 -5.01
C TRP A 165 -7.84 18.71 -4.49
N GLY A 166 -6.52 18.90 -4.59
CA GLY A 166 -5.50 17.96 -4.13
C GLY A 166 -5.29 17.86 -2.61
N TRP A 167 -6.02 18.61 -1.78
CA TRP A 167 -5.84 18.57 -0.31
C TRP A 167 -6.14 17.21 0.34
N PHE A 168 -6.93 16.37 -0.33
CA PHE A 168 -7.22 14.98 0.06
C PHE A 168 -6.50 13.95 -0.84
N GLY A 169 -5.47 14.38 -1.57
CA GLY A 169 -4.74 13.56 -2.54
C GLY A 169 -5.20 13.78 -3.98
N SER A 170 -4.41 13.27 -4.93
CA SER A 170 -4.70 13.37 -6.36
C SER A 170 -5.16 12.03 -6.93
N MET A 171 -6.32 12.04 -7.57
CA MET A 171 -6.85 10.92 -8.36
C MET A 171 -6.48 11.02 -9.84
N ALA A 172 -5.54 11.93 -10.20
CA ALA A 172 -5.10 12.11 -11.57
C ALA A 172 -4.57 10.84 -12.26
N PRO A 173 -3.90 9.90 -11.56
CA PRO A 173 -3.47 8.64 -12.15
C PRO A 173 -4.64 7.70 -12.47
N ALA A 174 -5.72 7.70 -11.67
CA ALA A 174 -6.79 6.69 -11.68
C ALA A 174 -7.64 6.68 -12.98
N ARG A 175 -7.15 6.01 -14.03
CA ARG A 175 -7.70 6.14 -15.41
C ARG A 175 -9.17 5.76 -15.52
N VAL A 176 -9.57 4.67 -14.87
CA VAL A 176 -10.96 4.16 -14.94
C VAL A 176 -11.93 5.07 -14.19
N PHE A 177 -11.53 5.56 -13.02
CA PHE A 177 -12.36 6.45 -12.20
C PHE A 177 -12.58 7.77 -12.93
N LYS A 178 -11.50 8.36 -13.46
CA LYS A 178 -11.58 9.58 -14.29
C LYS A 178 -12.54 9.42 -15.44
N ARG A 179 -12.50 8.26 -16.11
CA ARG A 179 -13.44 7.95 -17.19
C ARG A 179 -14.89 7.97 -16.70
N ARG A 180 -15.21 7.26 -15.60
CA ARG A 180 -16.58 7.23 -15.03
C ARG A 180 -17.08 8.61 -14.59
N VAL A 181 -16.21 9.41 -13.98
CA VAL A 181 -16.53 10.80 -13.60
C VAL A 181 -16.79 11.67 -14.83
N ASN A 182 -15.98 11.53 -15.88
CA ASN A 182 -16.14 12.28 -17.14
C ASN A 182 -17.39 11.85 -17.92
N GLU A 183 -17.71 10.56 -17.92
CA GLU A 183 -18.91 9.97 -18.55
C GLU A 183 -20.20 10.26 -17.77
N ASN A 184 -20.10 10.87 -16.59
CA ASN A 184 -21.23 11.15 -15.71
C ASN A 184 -22.01 9.86 -15.34
N ASP A 185 -21.28 8.83 -14.90
CA ASP A 185 -21.87 7.51 -14.62
C ASP A 185 -22.98 7.58 -13.55
N ARG A 186 -24.17 7.07 -13.91
CA ARG A 186 -25.36 7.13 -13.05
C ARG A 186 -25.22 6.28 -11.78
N ASN A 187 -24.48 5.17 -11.83
CA ASN A 187 -24.24 4.33 -10.65
C ASN A 187 -23.25 4.98 -9.70
N LEU A 188 -22.25 5.71 -10.23
CA LEU A 188 -21.35 6.51 -9.40
C LEU A 188 -22.11 7.63 -8.68
N SER A 189 -23.03 8.33 -9.37
CA SER A 189 -23.92 9.29 -8.71
C SER A 189 -24.82 8.62 -7.67
N ALA A 190 -25.45 7.50 -8.00
CA ALA A 190 -26.32 6.77 -7.06
C ALA A 190 -25.56 6.25 -5.83
N ALA A 191 -24.26 5.96 -5.96
CA ALA A 191 -23.42 5.63 -4.82
C ALA A 191 -23.28 6.82 -3.88
N LEU A 192 -22.97 8.01 -4.40
CA LEU A 192 -22.84 9.22 -3.60
C LEU A 192 -24.18 9.65 -2.97
N ASP A 193 -25.30 9.45 -3.66
CA ASP A 193 -26.64 9.70 -3.13
C ASP A 193 -27.00 8.82 -1.91
N ALA A 194 -26.28 7.71 -1.69
CA ALA A 194 -26.45 6.87 -0.51
C ALA A 194 -25.75 7.43 0.74
N ILE A 195 -24.92 8.46 0.60
CA ILE A 195 -24.25 9.11 1.73
C ILE A 195 -25.11 10.30 2.16
N PRO A 196 -25.61 10.33 3.40
CA PRO A 196 -26.38 11.47 3.88
C PRO A 196 -25.50 12.72 3.90
N LEU A 197 -26.02 13.84 3.38
CA LEU A 197 -25.29 15.10 3.34
C LEU A 197 -25.03 15.67 4.75
N ASN A 198 -25.95 15.39 5.68
CA ASN A 198 -25.90 15.83 7.07
C ASN A 198 -26.35 14.68 7.98
N GLY A 199 -25.88 14.68 9.22
CA GLY A 199 -26.26 13.70 10.24
C GLY A 199 -25.33 12.49 10.30
N THR A 200 -25.80 11.43 10.97
CA THR A 200 -25.00 10.22 11.21
C THR A 200 -25.01 9.30 10.00
N VAL A 201 -23.82 8.91 9.53
CA VAL A 201 -23.66 7.87 8.51
C VAL A 201 -23.81 6.50 9.15
N THR A 202 -24.77 5.71 8.66
CA THR A 202 -25.10 4.39 9.17
C THR A 202 -24.39 3.27 8.39
N ARG A 203 -24.48 2.04 8.91
CA ARG A 203 -23.99 0.85 8.18
C ARG A 203 -24.76 0.63 6.88
N ASP A 204 -26.05 0.93 6.86
CA ASP A 204 -26.90 0.71 5.68
C ASP A 204 -26.59 1.70 4.56
N ASP A 205 -26.26 2.95 4.92
CA ASP A 205 -25.74 3.96 3.98
C ASP A 205 -24.46 3.46 3.32
N TYR A 206 -23.51 2.96 4.12
CA TYR A 206 -22.26 2.38 3.61
C TYR A 206 -22.50 1.18 2.68
N LEU A 207 -23.36 0.24 3.07
CA LEU A 207 -23.65 -0.93 2.24
C LEU A 207 -24.35 -0.53 0.93
N SER A 208 -25.22 0.47 0.98
CA SER A 208 -25.88 1.05 -0.19
C SER A 208 -24.88 1.73 -1.12
N PHE A 209 -23.96 2.55 -0.58
CA PHE A 209 -22.85 3.12 -1.32
C PHE A 209 -22.04 2.04 -2.03
N VAL A 210 -21.59 0.99 -1.31
CA VAL A 210 -20.77 -0.10 -1.86
C VAL A 210 -21.50 -0.82 -3.00
N LYS A 211 -22.80 -1.10 -2.84
CA LYS A 211 -23.62 -1.75 -3.86
C LYS A 211 -23.62 -0.97 -5.17
N TRP A 212 -23.85 0.34 -5.12
CA TRP A 212 -23.90 1.20 -6.30
C TRP A 212 -22.52 1.48 -6.87
N PHE A 213 -21.53 1.70 -6.01
CA PHE A 213 -20.16 1.91 -6.41
C PHE A 213 -19.64 0.71 -7.21
N LYS A 214 -19.87 -0.53 -6.74
CA LYS A 214 -19.52 -1.75 -7.48
C LYS A 214 -20.22 -1.86 -8.84
N ARG A 215 -21.42 -1.29 -9.01
CA ARG A 215 -22.12 -1.28 -10.31
C ARG A 215 -21.50 -0.30 -11.30
N ALA A 216 -20.88 0.77 -10.82
CA ALA A 216 -20.16 1.73 -11.66
C ALA A 216 -18.87 1.14 -12.28
N PHE A 217 -18.35 0.03 -11.74
CA PHE A 217 -17.11 -0.60 -12.19
C PHE A 217 -17.34 -2.09 -12.50
N ARG A 218 -17.33 -2.50 -13.78
CA ARG A 218 -17.52 -3.92 -14.18
C ARG A 218 -16.25 -4.74 -13.95
N ARG A 219 -16.35 -6.08 -13.83
CA ARG A 219 -15.18 -6.99 -13.73
C ARG A 219 -14.14 -6.83 -14.87
N SER A 220 -14.56 -6.51 -16.09
CA SER A 220 -13.63 -6.20 -17.19
C SER A 220 -12.98 -4.83 -17.06
N ASP A 221 -13.65 -3.88 -16.39
CA ASP A 221 -13.01 -2.64 -15.96
C ASP A 221 -12.00 -2.93 -14.85
N ILE A 222 -12.16 -3.99 -14.05
CA ILE A 222 -11.25 -4.37 -12.95
C ILE A 222 -9.86 -4.78 -13.46
N HIS A 223 -9.74 -5.37 -14.66
CA HIS A 223 -8.42 -5.59 -15.29
C HIS A 223 -7.75 -4.27 -15.73
N ALA A 224 -8.53 -3.23 -16.03
CA ALA A 224 -8.04 -1.86 -16.21
C ALA A 224 -8.02 -1.05 -14.89
N SER A 225 -8.58 -1.60 -13.80
CA SER A 225 -8.66 -1.05 -12.44
C SER A 225 -7.68 -1.76 -11.51
N ARG A 226 -6.46 -1.98 -12.01
CA ARG A 226 -5.27 -2.09 -11.15
C ARG A 226 -5.03 -0.83 -10.29
N GLU A 227 -5.88 0.19 -10.42
CA GLU A 227 -5.80 1.50 -9.75
C GLU A 227 -7.01 1.88 -8.86
N LEU A 228 -8.03 1.02 -8.64
CA LEU A 228 -9.20 1.41 -7.82
C LEU A 228 -9.70 0.35 -6.82
N GLY A 229 -8.93 -0.70 -6.56
CA GLY A 229 -9.23 -1.69 -5.54
C GLY A 229 -9.10 -3.13 -6.03
N GLY A 230 -7.91 -3.70 -5.90
CA GLY A 230 -7.81 -4.98 -5.19
C GLY A 230 -7.77 -4.60 -3.71
N THR A 231 -8.48 -5.21 -2.77
CA THR A 231 -8.91 -6.60 -2.70
C THR A 231 -10.15 -6.76 -1.82
N ALA A 232 -11.18 -7.34 -2.42
CA ALA A 232 -12.20 -8.14 -1.73
C ALA A 232 -12.99 -8.85 -2.83
N PHE A 233 -13.27 -10.15 -2.62
CA PHE A 233 -14.07 -11.08 -3.45
C PHE A 233 -13.32 -11.90 -4.50
N GLU A 234 -12.66 -12.98 -4.06
CA GLU A 234 -13.04 -14.38 -4.38
C GLU A 234 -12.05 -15.37 -3.71
N CYS A 235 -12.51 -16.06 -2.66
CA CYS A 235 -11.95 -17.34 -2.23
C CYS A 235 -12.67 -18.45 -3.01
N SER A 236 -12.08 -18.90 -4.12
CA SER A 236 -12.31 -20.25 -4.64
C SER A 236 -11.09 -20.64 -5.48
N GLY A 237 -10.51 -21.78 -5.12
CA GLY A 237 -9.12 -22.13 -5.39
C GLY A 237 -8.72 -22.23 -6.86
N SER A 238 -7.46 -21.91 -7.10
CA SER A 238 -6.56 -22.68 -7.97
C SER A 238 -5.15 -22.12 -7.83
N ASN A 239 -4.21 -23.04 -7.59
CA ASN A 239 -2.76 -22.85 -7.61
C ASN A 239 -2.29 -21.90 -8.73
N ARG A 240 -1.56 -20.84 -8.36
CA ARG A 240 -0.29 -20.36 -8.97
C ARG A 240 0.09 -18.95 -8.48
N ALA A 241 1.23 -18.84 -7.81
CA ALA A 241 2.08 -17.64 -7.76
C ALA A 241 3.11 -17.74 -8.93
N PRO A 242 3.90 -16.70 -9.33
CA PRO A 242 4.30 -15.51 -8.56
C PRO A 242 4.42 -14.16 -9.35
N PHE A 243 4.48 -13.01 -8.65
CA PHE A 243 5.53 -11.95 -8.72
C PHE A 243 5.08 -10.58 -8.18
N ARG A 244 6.03 -9.89 -7.53
CA ARG A 244 5.91 -8.66 -6.71
C ARG A 244 5.83 -7.35 -7.50
N ARG A 245 5.11 -6.35 -6.98
CA ARG A 245 5.57 -4.98 -6.57
C ARG A 245 4.41 -3.96 -6.57
N GLN A 246 4.49 -3.02 -5.62
CA GLN A 246 4.06 -1.60 -5.64
C GLN A 246 2.68 -1.16 -5.05
N LEU A 247 2.79 -0.11 -4.20
CA LEU A 247 1.85 0.98 -3.83
C LEU A 247 0.85 0.67 -2.68
N ARG A 248 0.67 1.46 -1.61
CA ARG A 248 0.53 2.92 -1.28
C ARG A 248 -0.82 3.57 -1.65
N THR A 249 -1.49 4.01 -0.56
CA THR A 249 -2.40 5.16 -0.40
C THR A 249 -3.67 5.19 -1.23
N SER A 250 -4.73 4.52 -0.75
CA SER A 250 -6.12 4.71 -1.22
C SER A 250 -7.12 4.19 -0.20
N ALA A 251 -7.42 4.93 0.88
CA ALA A 251 -8.60 4.65 1.73
C ALA A 251 -8.99 5.76 2.74
N VAL A 252 -8.51 7.01 2.63
CA VAL A 252 -8.81 8.03 3.66
C VAL A 252 -10.01 8.92 3.30
N GLY A 253 -10.54 8.86 2.07
CA GLY A 253 -11.58 9.78 1.61
C GLY A 253 -13.04 9.39 1.84
N ALA A 254 -13.37 8.12 2.16
CA ALA A 254 -14.76 7.65 2.09
C ALA A 254 -15.29 6.93 3.35
N THR A 255 -14.54 6.87 4.45
CA THR A 255 -15.03 6.21 5.68
C THR A 255 -14.41 6.78 6.95
N ALA A 256 -14.32 8.11 7.06
CA ALA A 256 -14.02 8.79 8.31
C ALA A 256 -15.32 9.27 8.98
N LEU A 257 -16.24 8.35 9.29
CA LEU A 257 -17.42 8.58 10.16
C LEU A 257 -18.19 7.28 10.41
N CYS A 258 -17.51 6.20 10.81
CA CYS A 258 -18.20 5.09 11.45
C CYS A 258 -17.21 4.19 12.20
N LYS A 259 -16.90 4.57 13.45
CA LYS A 259 -16.74 3.67 14.60
C LYS A 259 -16.39 4.50 15.85
N ARG A 260 -17.45 4.73 16.63
CA ARG A 260 -17.52 5.28 18.00
C ARG A 260 -17.10 6.74 18.18
#